data_AF-A0A1I4ZJM8-F1
#
_entry.id   AF-A0A1I4ZJM8-F1
#
_cell.length_a   1.000
_cell.length_b   1.000
_cell.length_c   1.000
_cell.angle_alpha   90.00
_cell.angle_beta   90.00
_cell.angle_gamma   90.00
#
_symmetry.space_group_name_H-M   'P 1'
#
loop_
_entity.id
_entity.type
_entity.pdbx_description
1 polymer ?
#
loop_
_entity_poly.entity_id
_entity_poly.type
_entity_poly.pdbx_seq_one_letter_code
_entity_poly.pdbx_strand_id
1 'polypeptide(L)'
;MNASTHTSGELRQPAQFFRRLLVATVAAGTLDITYACVVSYFRGRMPMTVLQSVASGWLGPAAYQGGTGSALLGLATHYGIMAVMAGTYGLAAARIMRLRRRPWSSGLLYGAGLYAVMYGIVLPLRFPAIFPRLNGWITVTDILVHMAVGVIIARVFGTAASVASERAPLRT
;
A
#
# COMPACT_ATOMS: atom_id res chain seq x y z
N MET A 1 -13.05 -39.32 18.98
CA MET A 1 -11.94 -38.39 19.30
C MET A 1 -11.48 -37.75 18.00
N ASN A 2 -12.05 -36.60 17.58
CA ASN A 2 -11.66 -35.91 16.33
C ASN A 2 -12.08 -34.42 16.29
N ALA A 3 -12.02 -33.72 17.43
CA ALA A 3 -12.43 -32.30 17.52
C ALA A 3 -11.28 -31.29 17.32
N SER A 4 -10.02 -31.74 17.23
CA SER A 4 -8.83 -30.86 17.25
C SER A 4 -8.35 -30.36 15.88
N THR A 5 -8.85 -30.91 14.78
CA THR A 5 -8.39 -30.57 13.41
C THR A 5 -9.15 -29.41 12.76
N HIS A 6 -10.42 -29.18 13.13
CA HIS A 6 -11.22 -28.10 12.53
C HIS A 6 -10.92 -26.72 13.12
N THR A 7 -10.76 -26.60 14.44
CA THR A 7 -10.53 -25.31 15.13
C THR A 7 -9.16 -24.68 14.78
N SER A 8 -8.15 -25.52 14.55
CA SER A 8 -6.79 -25.05 14.25
C SER A 8 -6.64 -24.50 12.82
N GLY A 9 -7.44 -24.98 11.86
CA GLY A 9 -7.45 -24.49 10.48
C GLY A 9 -8.13 -23.13 10.34
N GLU A 10 -9.26 -22.92 11.01
CA GLU A 10 -10.01 -21.67 10.93
C GLU A 10 -9.31 -20.51 11.63
N LEU A 11 -8.74 -20.70 12.82
CA LEU A 11 -7.99 -19.64 13.53
C LEU A 11 -6.70 -19.22 12.79
N ARG A 12 -6.11 -20.14 12.01
CA ARG A 12 -4.89 -19.87 11.23
C ARG A 12 -5.13 -18.98 10.02
N GLN A 13 -6.34 -18.93 9.45
CA GLN A 13 -6.61 -18.14 8.25
C GLN A 13 -6.68 -16.63 8.52
N PRO A 14 -7.46 -16.13 9.51
CA PRO A 14 -7.49 -14.73 9.90
C PRO A 14 -6.13 -14.22 10.37
N ALA A 15 -5.43 -15.02 11.20
CA ALA A 15 -4.12 -14.65 11.71
C ALA A 15 -3.08 -14.48 10.59
N GLN A 16 -3.09 -15.37 9.59
CA GLN A 16 -2.21 -15.25 8.42
C GLN A 16 -2.56 -14.06 7.53
N PHE A 17 -3.86 -13.79 7.34
CA PHE A 17 -4.31 -12.62 6.60
C PHE A 17 -3.84 -11.32 7.28
N PHE A 18 -4.09 -11.20 8.58
CA PHE A 18 -3.69 -10.04 9.37
C PHE A 18 -2.17 -9.85 9.38
N ARG A 19 -1.39 -10.93 9.55
CA ARG A 19 0.07 -10.87 9.44
C ARG A 19 0.53 -10.35 8.07
N ARG A 20 -0.08 -10.84 6.98
CA ARG A 20 0.25 -10.37 5.62
C ARG A 20 -0.15 -8.93 5.40
N LEU A 21 -1.31 -8.52 5.91
CA LEU A 21 -1.76 -7.13 5.86
C LEU A 21 -0.75 -6.22 6.53
N LEU A 22 -0.31 -6.55 7.75
CA LEU A 22 0.70 -5.76 8.47
C LEU A 22 2.03 -5.69 7.70
N VAL A 23 2.55 -6.84 7.24
CA VAL A 23 3.82 -6.88 6.49
C VAL A 23 3.72 -6.07 5.20
N ALA A 24 2.65 -6.22 4.43
CA ALA A 24 2.42 -5.46 3.20
C ALA A 24 2.31 -3.96 3.48
N THR A 25 1.55 -3.58 4.52
CA THR A 25 1.33 -2.19 4.92
C THR A 25 2.65 -1.52 5.33
N VAL A 26 3.44 -2.18 6.18
CA VAL A 26 4.72 -1.63 6.65
C VAL A 26 5.72 -1.56 5.50
N ALA A 27 5.90 -2.64 4.74
CA ALA A 27 6.91 -2.68 3.67
C ALA A 27 6.58 -1.69 2.54
N ALA A 28 5.34 -1.69 2.04
CA ALA A 28 4.94 -0.80 0.96
C ALA A 28 4.81 0.65 1.45
N GLY A 29 4.26 0.86 2.65
CA GLY A 29 4.12 2.18 3.27
C GLY A 29 5.45 2.86 3.53
N THR A 30 6.45 2.11 3.99
CA THR A 30 7.82 2.61 4.22
C THR A 30 8.47 3.03 2.91
N LEU A 31 8.36 2.20 1.86
CA LEU A 31 8.92 2.55 0.55
C LEU A 31 8.29 3.86 0.03
N ASP A 32 6.97 3.96 0.08
CA ASP A 32 6.23 5.11 -0.45
C ASP A 32 6.56 6.41 0.31
N ILE A 33 6.53 6.38 1.65
CA ILE A 33 6.83 7.58 2.44
C ILE A 33 8.30 7.99 2.33
N THR A 34 9.21 7.02 2.23
CA THR A 34 10.63 7.30 2.04
C THR A 34 10.84 7.99 0.71
N TYR A 35 10.24 7.47 -0.37
CA TYR A 35 10.27 8.11 -1.67
C TYR A 35 9.70 9.54 -1.62
N ALA A 36 8.52 9.72 -1.02
CA ALA A 36 7.89 11.03 -0.93
C ALA A 36 8.77 12.05 -0.18
N CYS A 37 9.40 11.64 0.91
CA CYS A 37 10.36 12.45 1.66
C CYS A 37 11.61 12.80 0.83
N VAL A 38 12.19 11.83 0.14
CA VAL A 38 13.38 12.02 -0.70
C VAL A 38 13.10 12.97 -1.86
N VAL A 39 12.02 12.75 -2.61
CA VAL A 39 11.63 13.64 -3.72
C VAL A 39 11.27 15.03 -3.21
N SER A 40 10.60 15.13 -2.06
CA SER A 40 10.32 16.43 -1.44
C SER A 40 11.60 17.17 -1.06
N TYR A 41 12.57 16.48 -0.48
CA TYR A 41 13.86 17.06 -0.11
C TYR A 41 14.61 17.61 -1.31
N PHE A 42 14.70 16.85 -2.42
CA PHE A 42 15.29 17.34 -3.68
C PHE A 42 14.56 18.54 -4.30
N ARG A 43 13.31 18.79 -3.88
CA ARG A 43 12.51 19.95 -4.29
C ARG A 43 12.60 21.12 -3.30
N GLY A 44 13.55 21.08 -2.36
CA GLY A 44 13.75 22.12 -1.35
C GLY A 44 12.69 22.15 -0.25
N ARG A 45 11.91 21.07 -0.07
CA ARG A 45 10.86 20.98 0.94
C ARG A 45 11.25 19.97 2.01
N MET A 46 11.04 20.33 3.28
CA MET A 46 11.37 19.46 4.40
C MET A 46 10.48 18.20 4.41
N PRO A 47 11.03 17.02 4.74
CA PRO A 47 10.25 15.78 4.92
C PRO A 47 9.06 15.94 5.88
N MET A 48 9.23 16.75 6.93
CA MET A 48 8.15 17.08 7.87
C MET A 48 6.94 17.71 7.16
N THR A 49 7.18 18.56 6.16
CA THR A 49 6.11 19.20 5.39
C THR A 49 5.30 18.18 4.59
N VAL A 50 5.89 17.06 4.16
CA VAL A 50 5.17 15.96 3.48
C VAL A 50 4.16 15.33 4.43
N LEU A 51 4.60 14.97 5.64
CA LEU A 51 3.75 14.37 6.66
C LEU A 51 2.66 15.34 7.12
N GLN A 52 3.00 16.60 7.38
CA GLN A 52 2.00 17.63 7.66
C GLN A 52 1.04 17.85 6.49
N SER A 53 1.52 17.70 5.24
CA SER A 53 0.67 17.68 4.06
C SER A 53 -0.34 16.56 4.11
N VAL A 54 -0.05 15.39 4.69
CA VAL A 54 -1.04 14.32 4.86
C VAL A 54 -2.00 14.67 6.00
N ALA A 55 -1.46 15.18 7.12
CA ALA A 55 -2.25 15.58 8.29
C ALA A 55 -3.23 16.73 8.04
N SER A 56 -2.96 17.59 7.06
CA SER A 56 -3.87 18.67 6.66
C SER A 56 -5.23 18.18 6.14
N GLY A 57 -5.39 16.86 5.91
CA GLY A 57 -6.68 16.26 5.57
C GLY A 57 -7.64 16.27 6.76
N TRP A 58 -7.09 16.28 7.98
CA TRP A 58 -7.83 16.36 9.23
C TRP A 58 -7.84 17.77 9.81
N LEU A 59 -6.68 18.42 9.79
CA LEU A 59 -6.45 19.69 10.51
C LEU A 59 -6.46 20.92 9.59
N GLY A 60 -6.67 20.74 8.28
CA GLY A 60 -6.55 21.81 7.30
C GLY A 60 -5.16 22.48 7.32
N PRO A 61 -5.07 23.78 7.01
CA PRO A 61 -3.80 24.52 7.00
C PRO A 61 -3.06 24.53 8.35
N ALA A 62 -3.77 24.34 9.47
CA ALA A 62 -3.16 24.32 10.80
C ALA A 62 -2.15 23.19 10.98
N ALA A 63 -2.23 22.12 10.19
CA ALA A 63 -1.28 21.00 10.21
C ALA A 63 0.19 21.44 10.01
N TYR A 64 0.42 22.52 9.25
CA TYR A 64 1.78 23.00 8.98
C TYR A 64 2.41 23.73 10.18
N GLN A 65 1.59 24.15 11.15
CA GLN A 65 2.04 24.83 12.37
C GLN A 65 2.14 23.86 13.56
N GLY A 66 1.49 22.70 13.53
CA GLY A 66 1.46 21.74 14.64
C GLY A 66 2.73 20.88 14.82
N GLY A 67 3.82 21.22 14.13
CA GLY A 67 5.15 20.61 14.32
C GLY A 67 5.14 19.07 14.22
N THR A 68 5.85 18.42 15.16
CA THR A 68 5.99 16.96 15.23
C THR A 68 4.66 16.25 15.45
N GLY A 69 3.73 16.83 16.21
CA GLY A 69 2.42 16.22 16.47
C GLY A 69 1.61 16.03 15.20
N SER A 70 1.52 17.08 14.37
CA SER A 70 0.88 16.97 13.05
C SER A 70 1.64 16.04 12.11
N ALA A 71 2.98 15.99 12.17
CA ALA A 71 3.75 15.04 11.37
C ALA A 71 3.45 13.58 11.73
N LEU A 72 3.33 13.25 13.02
CA LEU A 72 2.96 11.91 13.48
C LEU A 72 1.53 11.53 13.07
N LEU A 73 0.58 12.46 13.16
CA LEU A 73 -0.78 12.25 12.65
C LEU A 73 -0.78 11.96 11.15
N GLY A 74 0.05 12.70 10.39
CA GLY A 74 0.26 12.48 8.97
C GLY A 74 0.82 11.10 8.66
N LEU A 75 1.84 10.68 9.42
CA LEU A 75 2.44 9.35 9.30
C LEU A 75 1.44 8.23 9.62
N ALA A 76 0.67 8.37 10.70
CA ALA A 76 -0.37 7.41 11.06
C ALA A 76 -1.46 7.33 9.98
N THR A 77 -1.89 8.47 9.45
CA THR A 77 -2.86 8.54 8.35
C THR A 77 -2.33 7.88 7.10
N HIS A 78 -1.06 8.12 6.76
CA HIS A 78 -0.37 7.49 5.62
C HIS A 78 -0.41 5.96 5.72
N TYR A 79 0.00 5.41 6.86
CA TYR A 79 -0.06 3.97 7.08
C TYR A 79 -1.48 3.43 7.13
N GLY A 80 -2.46 4.20 7.61
CA GLY A 80 -3.88 3.84 7.55
C GLY A 80 -4.38 3.71 6.12
N ILE A 81 -4.05 4.66 5.24
CA ILE A 81 -4.37 4.60 3.81
C ILE A 81 -3.70 3.39 3.17
N MET A 82 -2.41 3.16 3.47
CA MET A 82 -1.68 2.00 2.95
C MET A 82 -2.29 0.68 3.42
N ALA A 83 -2.78 0.61 4.67
CA ALA A 83 -3.48 -0.57 5.18
C ALA A 83 -4.79 -0.83 4.42
N VAL A 84 -5.55 0.22 4.10
CA VAL A 84 -6.75 0.09 3.26
C VAL A 84 -6.38 -0.43 1.88
N MET A 85 -5.36 0.12 1.23
CA MET A 85 -4.88 -0.38 -0.06
C MET A 85 -4.46 -1.85 0.01
N ALA A 86 -3.54 -2.20 0.91
CA ALA A 86 -3.11 -3.58 1.09
C ALA A 86 -4.27 -4.53 1.41
N GLY A 87 -5.24 -4.08 2.22
CA GLY A 87 -6.47 -4.81 2.55
C GLY A 87 -7.34 -5.06 1.33
N THR A 88 -7.58 -4.04 0.50
CA THR A 88 -8.37 -4.19 -0.74
C THR A 88 -7.75 -5.21 -1.68
N TYR A 89 -6.42 -5.17 -1.88
CA TYR A 89 -5.72 -6.18 -2.67
C TYR A 89 -5.84 -7.57 -2.04
N GLY A 90 -5.61 -7.68 -0.72
CA GLY A 90 -5.70 -8.94 0.00
C GLY A 90 -7.08 -9.60 -0.12
N LEU A 91 -8.15 -8.82 0.03
CA LEU A 91 -9.53 -9.29 -0.14
C LEU A 91 -9.84 -9.68 -1.59
N ALA A 92 -9.35 -8.91 -2.58
CA ALA A 92 -9.49 -9.26 -3.99
C ALA A 92 -8.72 -10.55 -4.32
N ALA A 93 -7.51 -10.70 -3.82
CA ALA A 93 -6.67 -11.89 -4.02
C ALA A 93 -7.27 -13.14 -3.33
N ALA A 94 -8.03 -12.98 -2.25
CA ALA A 94 -8.76 -14.08 -1.62
C ALA A 94 -9.89 -14.62 -2.52
N ARG A 95 -10.52 -13.76 -3.33
CA ARG A 95 -11.63 -14.14 -4.22
C ARG A 95 -11.18 -14.51 -5.64
N ILE A 96 -10.09 -13.89 -6.13
CA ILE A 96 -9.66 -14.02 -7.52
C ILE A 96 -8.33 -14.77 -7.60
N MET A 97 -8.40 -16.07 -7.91
CA MET A 97 -7.23 -16.94 -8.00
C MET A 97 -6.15 -16.44 -8.97
N ARG A 98 -6.55 -15.71 -10.03
CA ARG A 98 -5.64 -15.14 -11.04
C ARG A 98 -4.66 -14.11 -10.45
N LEU A 99 -5.07 -13.34 -9.44
CA LEU A 99 -4.21 -12.37 -8.75
C LEU A 99 -3.08 -13.04 -7.95
N ARG A 100 -3.31 -14.28 -7.48
CA ARG A 100 -2.32 -15.05 -6.72
C ARG A 100 -1.33 -15.78 -7.63
N ARG A 101 -1.74 -16.16 -8.84
CA ARG A 101 -0.92 -16.91 -9.81
C ARG A 101 0.11 -16.03 -10.54
N ARG A 102 -0.13 -14.73 -10.69
CA ARG A 102 0.75 -13.80 -11.41
C ARG A 102 1.03 -12.54 -10.60
N PRO A 103 1.73 -12.65 -9.44
CA PRO A 103 1.87 -11.55 -8.49
C PRO A 103 2.62 -10.34 -9.06
N TRP A 104 3.51 -10.54 -10.04
CA TRP A 104 4.19 -9.43 -10.73
C TRP A 104 3.23 -8.61 -11.59
N SER A 105 2.53 -9.26 -12.53
CA SER A 105 1.60 -8.55 -13.43
C SER A 105 0.42 -7.95 -12.68
N SER A 106 -0.13 -8.67 -11.68
CA SER A 106 -1.22 -8.14 -10.86
C SER A 106 -0.75 -7.00 -9.98
N GLY A 107 0.45 -7.08 -9.42
CA GLY A 107 1.04 -6.00 -8.62
C GLY A 107 1.31 -4.74 -9.43
N LEU A 108 1.88 -4.88 -10.63
CA LEU A 108 2.12 -3.75 -11.54
C LEU A 108 0.80 -3.06 -11.95
N LEU A 109 -0.20 -3.85 -12.37
CA LEU A 109 -1.50 -3.32 -12.75
C LEU A 109 -2.22 -2.66 -11.58
N TYR A 110 -2.17 -3.30 -10.40
CA TYR A 110 -2.76 -2.75 -9.19
C TYR A 110 -2.08 -1.44 -8.78
N GLY A 111 -0.75 -1.39 -8.80
CA GLY A 111 0.02 -0.18 -8.52
C GLY A 111 -0.27 0.96 -9.50
N ALA A 112 -0.38 0.67 -10.79
CA ALA A 112 -0.82 1.65 -11.78
C ALA A 112 -2.25 2.17 -11.49
N GLY A 113 -3.15 1.29 -11.06
CA GLY A 113 -4.49 1.66 -10.60
C GLY A 113 -4.47 2.54 -9.35
N LEU A 114 -3.62 2.22 -8.37
CA LEU A 114 -3.43 3.06 -7.18
C LEU A 114 -2.96 4.46 -7.54
N TYR A 115 -1.97 4.57 -8.45
CA TYR A 115 -1.51 5.85 -8.97
C TYR A 115 -2.67 6.62 -9.60
N ALA A 116 -3.45 5.98 -10.49
CA ALA A 116 -4.57 6.62 -11.16
C ALA A 116 -5.63 7.13 -10.17
N VAL A 117 -5.95 6.37 -9.11
CA VAL A 117 -6.89 6.80 -8.07
C VAL A 117 -6.32 7.96 -7.26
N MET A 118 -5.05 7.87 -6.86
CA MET A 118 -4.44 8.93 -6.06
C MET A 118 -4.29 10.22 -6.86
N TYR A 119 -3.62 10.18 -8.01
CA TYR A 119 -3.34 11.36 -8.82
C TYR A 119 -4.55 11.87 -9.63
N GLY A 120 -5.49 11.00 -9.97
CA GLY A 120 -6.68 11.35 -10.76
C GLY A 120 -7.91 11.72 -9.93
N ILE A 121 -8.01 11.26 -8.68
CA ILE A 121 -9.21 11.48 -7.85
C ILE A 121 -8.84 12.13 -6.53
N VAL A 122 -8.02 11.47 -5.70
CA VAL A 122 -7.79 11.90 -4.31
C VAL A 122 -7.04 13.23 -4.23
N LEU A 123 -5.92 13.38 -4.94
CA LEU A 123 -5.13 14.60 -4.91
C LEU A 123 -5.82 15.79 -5.59
N PRO A 124 -6.52 15.65 -6.74
CA PRO A 124 -7.33 16.73 -7.31
C PRO A 124 -8.46 17.21 -6.39
N LEU A 125 -9.19 16.30 -5.75
CA LEU A 125 -10.25 16.66 -4.81
C LEU A 125 -9.70 17.41 -3.59
N ARG A 126 -8.50 17.04 -3.16
CA ARG A 126 -7.87 17.59 -1.95
C ARG A 126 -7.09 18.88 -2.19
N PHE A 127 -6.44 18.99 -3.34
CA PHE A 127 -5.57 20.09 -3.72
C PHE A 127 -5.86 20.55 -5.16
N PRO A 128 -7.06 21.08 -5.42
CA PRO A 128 -7.51 21.41 -6.77
C PRO A 128 -6.65 22.49 -7.44
N ALA A 129 -6.08 23.42 -6.67
CA ALA A 129 -5.19 24.46 -7.19
C ALA A 129 -3.82 23.93 -7.68
N ILE A 130 -3.52 22.66 -7.39
CA ILE A 130 -2.20 22.09 -7.54
C ILE A 130 -2.17 20.93 -8.54
N PHE A 131 -3.28 20.19 -8.66
CA PHE A 131 -3.39 18.98 -9.48
C PHE A 131 -4.38 19.16 -10.64
N PRO A 132 -4.15 18.51 -11.80
CA PRO A 132 -3.14 17.48 -12.05
C PRO A 132 -1.72 18.05 -12.23
N ARG A 133 -0.74 17.38 -11.61
CA ARG A 133 0.68 17.69 -11.79
C ARG A 133 1.28 16.76 -12.84
N LEU A 134 1.53 17.28 -14.04
CA LEU A 134 2.23 16.57 -15.11
C LEU A 134 3.63 17.16 -15.26
N ASN A 135 4.56 16.72 -14.42
CA ASN A 135 5.94 17.23 -14.38
C ASN A 135 6.92 16.21 -14.98
N GLY A 136 6.62 15.71 -16.18
CA GLY A 136 7.50 14.85 -16.97
C GLY A 136 8.16 13.72 -16.17
N TRP A 137 9.44 13.88 -15.86
CA TRP A 137 10.25 12.90 -15.14
C TRP A 137 9.72 12.53 -13.74
N ILE A 138 9.18 13.50 -13.00
CA ILE A 138 8.64 13.24 -11.65
C ILE A 138 7.40 12.35 -11.74
N THR A 139 6.55 12.59 -12.73
CA THR A 139 5.38 11.76 -12.99
C THR A 139 5.78 10.32 -13.30
N VAL A 140 6.87 10.11 -14.04
CA VAL A 140 7.42 8.77 -14.29
C VAL A 140 7.87 8.10 -12.99
N THR A 141 8.63 8.80 -12.15
CA THR A 141 9.09 8.22 -10.87
C THR A 141 7.93 7.96 -9.90
N ASP A 142 6.90 8.81 -9.91
CA ASP A 142 5.68 8.62 -9.11
C ASP A 142 4.94 7.35 -9.53
N ILE A 143 4.75 7.14 -10.84
CA ILE A 143 4.13 5.92 -11.38
C ILE A 143 4.95 4.69 -10.99
N LEU A 144 6.28 4.74 -11.17
CA LEU A 144 7.17 3.61 -10.86
C LEU A 144 7.10 3.21 -9.39
N VAL A 145 7.05 4.18 -8.47
CA VAL A 145 6.91 3.88 -7.04
C VAL A 145 5.58 3.26 -6.71
N HIS A 146 4.48 3.74 -7.29
CA HIS A 146 3.18 3.11 -7.08
C HIS A 146 3.13 1.68 -7.65
N MET A 147 3.77 1.44 -8.79
CA MET A 147 3.96 0.08 -9.33
C MET A 147 4.78 -0.80 -8.38
N ALA A 148 5.87 -0.28 -7.81
CA ALA A 148 6.68 -1.00 -6.82
C ALA A 148 5.88 -1.33 -5.54
N VAL A 149 5.11 -0.37 -5.02
CA VAL A 149 4.16 -0.55 -3.91
C VAL A 149 3.17 -1.67 -4.23
N GLY A 150 2.55 -1.64 -5.41
CA GLY A 150 1.63 -2.67 -5.86
C GLY A 150 2.28 -4.07 -5.94
N VAL A 151 3.52 -4.15 -6.43
CA VAL A 151 4.30 -5.39 -6.47
C VAL A 151 4.62 -5.92 -5.08
N ILE A 152 5.02 -5.07 -4.12
CA ILE A 152 5.28 -5.48 -2.73
C ILE A 152 4.02 -6.09 -2.11
N ILE A 153 2.89 -5.40 -2.22
CA ILE A 153 1.60 -5.88 -1.73
C ILE A 153 1.26 -7.23 -2.38
N ALA A 154 1.34 -7.31 -3.71
CA ALA A 154 1.00 -8.50 -4.46
C ALA A 154 1.88 -9.71 -4.10
N ARG A 155 3.18 -9.51 -3.87
CA ARG A 155 4.10 -10.56 -3.47
C ARG A 155 3.77 -11.10 -2.07
N VAL A 156 3.51 -10.22 -1.11
CA VAL A 156 3.18 -10.63 0.27
C VAL A 156 1.92 -11.50 0.32
N PHE A 157 0.93 -11.22 -0.54
CA PHE A 157 -0.28 -12.05 -0.64
C PHE A 157 -0.15 -13.25 -1.60
N GLY A 158 0.78 -13.20 -2.56
CA GLY A 158 0.98 -14.23 -3.58
C GLY A 158 1.79 -15.45 -3.13
N THR A 159 2.81 -15.27 -2.27
CA THR A 159 3.70 -16.37 -1.78
C THR A 159 2.97 -17.54 -1.14
N ALA A 160 1.75 -17.31 -0.66
CA ALA A 160 0.88 -18.33 -0.07
C ALA A 160 0.34 -19.39 -1.03
N ALA A 161 0.24 -19.07 -2.32
CA ALA A 161 -0.27 -20.00 -3.33
C ALA A 161 0.81 -20.97 -3.84
N SER A 162 2.05 -20.51 -3.92
CA SER A 162 3.20 -21.29 -4.40
C SER A 162 3.53 -22.47 -3.48
N VAL A 163 3.54 -22.24 -2.16
CA VAL A 163 3.87 -23.27 -1.16
C VAL A 163 2.80 -24.37 -1.08
N ALA A 164 1.55 -24.07 -1.42
CA ALA A 164 0.47 -25.07 -1.44
C ALA A 164 0.51 -25.95 -2.71
N SER A 165 0.95 -25.39 -3.84
CA SER A 165 1.09 -26.13 -5.11
C SER A 165 2.28 -27.10 -5.11
N GLU A 166 3.33 -26.79 -4.35
CA GLU A 166 4.54 -27.61 -4.24
C GLU A 166 4.39 -28.81 -3.30
N ARG A 167 3.31 -28.84 -2.50
CA ARG A 167 2.97 -29.94 -1.58
C ARG A 167 1.96 -30.93 -2.14
N ALA A 168 1.52 -30.78 -3.39
CA ALA A 168 0.69 -31.79 -4.03
C ALA A 168 1.58 -32.98 -4.43
N PRO A 169 1.41 -34.17 -3.83
CA PRO A 169 2.17 -35.33 -4.24
C PRO A 169 1.87 -35.62 -5.71
N LEU A 170 2.91 -35.85 -6.50
CA LEU A 170 2.83 -36.33 -7.87
C LEU A 170 1.97 -37.60 -7.86
N ARG A 171 0.71 -37.47 -8.30
CA ARG A 171 -0.12 -38.63 -8.61
C ARG A 171 0.35 -39.14 -9.97
N THR A 172 1.30 -40.07 -9.94
CA THR A 172 1.56 -41.05 -11.01
C THR A 172 0.66 -42.25 -10.78
#